data_AF-A0A1F9B2L6-F1
#
_entry.id   AF-A0A1F9B2L6-F1
#
_cell.length_a   1.000
_cell.length_b   1.000
_cell.length_c   1.000
_cell.angle_alpha   90.00
_cell.angle_beta   90.00
_cell.angle_gamma   90.00
#
_symmetry.space_group_name_H-M   'P 1'
#
loop_
_entity.id
_entity.type
_entity.pdbx_description
1 polymer ?
#
loop_
_entity_poly.entity_id
_entity_poly.type
_entity_poly.pdbx_seq_one_letter_code
_entity_poly.pdbx_strand_id
1 'polypeptide(L)'
;MIDSRELDPNFRREIASEPGGENITKCFSCGTCTASCPVREVTDRYNPRKIIRMALLGMKKDVLSSQFIWLCSSCYTCQERCPQSVKIPELMNALKNIAVREGYLPSAMKAQLDLLASFGRLLEITDFENEKRKDLDLPLLQEKTEEVRIILERLGLHREEKSDR
;
A
#
# COMPACT_ATOMS: atom_id res chain seq x y z
N MET A 1 21.65 -17.53 -5.32
CA MET A 1 21.05 -18.69 -6.02
C MET A 1 19.60 -18.76 -5.56
N ILE A 2 18.63 -18.91 -6.46
CA ILE A 2 17.21 -19.03 -6.07
C ILE A 2 16.98 -20.50 -5.71
N ASP A 3 16.54 -20.78 -4.48
CA ASP A 3 16.17 -22.13 -4.05
C ASP A 3 14.70 -22.40 -4.38
N SER A 4 14.42 -23.42 -5.19
CA SER A 4 13.06 -23.76 -5.59
C SER A 4 12.18 -24.20 -4.40
N ARG A 5 12.79 -24.63 -3.29
CA ARG A 5 12.08 -25.04 -2.07
C ARG A 5 11.49 -23.87 -1.30
N GLU A 6 11.99 -22.65 -1.52
CA GLU A 6 11.50 -21.42 -0.87
C GLU A 6 10.37 -20.75 -1.67
N LEU A 7 10.06 -21.27 -2.86
CA LEU A 7 9.02 -20.71 -3.73
C LEU A 7 7.63 -21.24 -3.34
N ASP A 8 6.67 -20.33 -3.24
CA ASP A 8 5.26 -20.65 -3.03
C ASP A 8 4.52 -20.68 -4.39
N PRO A 9 4.19 -21.87 -4.92
CA PRO A 9 3.50 -21.99 -6.21
C PRO A 9 2.05 -21.47 -6.18
N ASN A 10 1.46 -21.28 -5.00
CA ASN A 10 0.10 -20.77 -4.82
C ASN A 10 0.06 -19.25 -4.70
N PHE A 11 1.19 -18.57 -4.50
CA PHE A 11 1.21 -17.13 -4.29
C PHE A 11 0.52 -16.34 -5.42
N ARG A 12 0.70 -16.76 -6.68
CA ARG A 12 -0.01 -16.14 -7.82
C ARG A 12 -1.53 -16.27 -7.75
N ARG A 13 -2.04 -17.35 -7.14
CA ARG A 13 -3.49 -17.58 -6.95
C ARG A 13 -4.02 -16.74 -5.80
N GLU A 14 -3.25 -16.66 -4.71
CA GLU A 14 -3.54 -15.75 -3.59
C GLU A 14 -3.66 -14.31 -4.09
N ILE A 15 -2.68 -13.82 -4.86
CA ILE A 15 -2.75 -12.48 -5.47
C ILE A 15 -3.95 -12.34 -6.40
N ALA A 16 -4.23 -13.34 -7.24
CA ALA A 16 -5.37 -13.30 -8.15
C ALA A 16 -6.74 -13.28 -7.44
N SER A 17 -6.79 -13.68 -6.16
CA SER A 17 -8.00 -13.59 -5.32
C SER A 17 -8.16 -12.24 -4.62
N GLU A 18 -7.13 -11.38 -4.63
CA GLU A 18 -7.24 -10.02 -4.10
C GLU A 18 -7.87 -9.08 -5.13
N PRO A 19 -8.68 -8.09 -4.67
CA PRO A 19 -9.16 -7.03 -5.55
C PRO A 19 -8.01 -6.32 -6.27
N GLY A 20 -8.07 -6.30 -7.60
CA GLY A 20 -7.03 -5.69 -8.46
C GLY A 20 -5.88 -6.62 -8.85
N GLY A 21 -5.78 -7.82 -8.25
CA GLY A 21 -4.76 -8.81 -8.57
C GLY A 21 -5.17 -9.83 -9.65
N GLU A 22 -6.43 -9.83 -10.08
CA GLU A 22 -7.07 -10.89 -10.87
C GLU A 22 -6.34 -11.18 -12.18
N ASN A 23 -5.78 -10.13 -12.79
CA ASN A 23 -5.11 -10.20 -14.09
C ASN A 23 -3.60 -10.46 -14.00
N ILE A 24 -3.00 -10.73 -12.83
CA ILE A 24 -1.55 -10.91 -12.70
C ILE A 24 -0.99 -11.98 -13.66
N THR A 25 -1.73 -13.07 -13.86
CA THR A 25 -1.32 -14.21 -14.71
C THR A 25 -1.28 -13.89 -16.20
N LYS A 26 -1.89 -12.78 -16.64
CA LYS A 26 -1.82 -12.30 -18.03
C LYS A 26 -0.48 -11.63 -18.35
N CYS A 27 0.34 -11.31 -17.35
CA CYS A 27 1.61 -10.62 -17.56
C CYS A 27 2.64 -11.52 -18.28
N PHE A 28 2.95 -11.17 -19.53
CA PHE A 28 4.03 -11.75 -20.33
C PHE A 28 5.39 -11.03 -20.23
N SER A 29 5.57 -10.14 -19.25
CA SER A 29 6.84 -9.47 -18.96
C SER A 29 7.43 -8.54 -20.05
N CYS A 30 6.61 -7.89 -20.88
CA CYS A 30 7.10 -6.96 -21.92
C CYS A 30 7.93 -5.76 -21.43
N GLY A 31 7.68 -5.25 -20.21
CA GLY A 31 8.42 -4.13 -19.63
C GLY A 31 7.86 -2.73 -19.86
N THR A 32 6.73 -2.58 -20.58
CA THR A 32 6.07 -1.26 -20.78
C THR A 32 5.80 -0.52 -19.46
N CYS A 33 5.44 -1.26 -18.41
CA CYS A 33 5.20 -0.69 -17.09
C CYS A 33 6.45 -0.09 -16.46
N THR A 34 7.62 -0.70 -16.66
CA THR A 34 8.90 -0.19 -16.16
C THR A 34 9.33 1.04 -16.95
N ALA A 35 9.20 1.01 -18.27
CA ALA A 35 9.55 2.13 -19.15
C ALA A 35 8.64 3.36 -18.95
N SER A 36 7.40 3.15 -18.48
CA SER A 36 6.44 4.24 -18.26
C SER A 36 6.37 4.72 -16.81
N CYS A 37 7.23 4.21 -15.93
CA CYS A 37 7.12 4.49 -14.51
C CYS A 37 7.92 5.74 -14.10
N PRO A 38 7.28 6.80 -13.57
CA PRO A 38 8.00 7.99 -13.14
C PRO A 38 8.91 7.70 -11.93
N VAL A 39 8.54 6.76 -11.06
CA VAL A 39 9.37 6.35 -9.92
C VAL A 39 10.67 5.70 -10.41
N ARG A 40 10.65 4.98 -11.54
CA ARG A 40 11.84 4.38 -12.15
C ARG A 40 12.82 5.43 -12.65
N GLU A 41 12.32 6.59 -13.11
CA GLU A 41 13.16 7.70 -13.56
C GLU A 41 13.95 8.32 -12.41
N VAL A 42 13.36 8.32 -11.21
CA VAL A 42 14.02 8.84 -10.00
C VAL A 42 14.94 7.79 -9.36
N THR A 43 14.54 6.51 -9.36
CA THR A 43 15.34 5.43 -8.79
C THR A 43 15.30 4.15 -9.61
N ASP A 44 16.48 3.66 -9.96
CA ASP A 44 16.69 2.40 -10.65
C ASP A 44 16.45 1.16 -9.75
N ARG A 45 16.14 1.35 -8.47
CA ARG A 45 15.81 0.28 -7.53
C ARG A 45 14.37 -0.21 -7.71
N TYR A 46 13.46 0.66 -8.14
CA TYR A 46 12.06 0.30 -8.38
C TYR A 46 11.88 -0.28 -9.79
N ASN A 47 11.23 -1.44 -9.91
CA ASN A 47 10.92 -2.05 -11.21
C ASN A 47 9.63 -2.87 -11.12
N PRO A 48 8.49 -2.35 -11.62
CA PRO A 48 7.20 -3.04 -11.51
C PRO A 48 7.20 -4.39 -12.22
N ARG A 49 7.85 -4.50 -13.40
CA ARG A 49 7.98 -5.80 -14.10
C ARG A 49 8.70 -6.84 -13.23
N LYS A 50 9.78 -6.46 -12.54
CA LYS A 50 10.55 -7.39 -11.68
C LYS A 50 9.70 -7.90 -10.52
N ILE A 51 8.96 -7.02 -9.86
CA ILE A 51 8.04 -7.37 -8.76
C ILE A 51 6.99 -8.36 -9.25
N ILE A 52 6.33 -8.07 -10.38
CA ILE A 52 5.30 -8.96 -10.96
C ILE A 52 5.91 -10.33 -11.31
N ARG A 53 7.11 -10.35 -11.89
CA ARG A 53 7.79 -11.61 -12.23
C ARG A 53 8.13 -12.44 -11.00
N MET A 54 8.65 -11.81 -9.94
CA MET A 54 8.94 -12.47 -8.67
C MET A 54 7.66 -13.05 -8.04
N ALA A 55 6.57 -12.30 -8.06
CA ALA A 55 5.27 -12.75 -7.58
C ALA A 55 4.74 -13.96 -8.37
N LEU A 56 4.83 -13.94 -9.70
CA LEU A 56 4.44 -15.07 -10.55
C LEU A 56 5.30 -16.33 -10.34
N LEU A 57 6.57 -16.16 -9.96
CA LEU A 57 7.50 -17.24 -9.64
C LEU A 57 7.32 -17.81 -8.23
N GLY A 58 6.47 -17.19 -7.40
CA GLY A 58 6.24 -17.65 -6.03
C GLY A 58 7.24 -17.14 -5.01
N MET A 59 8.02 -16.10 -5.31
CA MET A 59 8.99 -15.51 -4.37
C MET A 59 8.27 -14.65 -3.30
N LYS A 60 7.33 -15.25 -2.56
CA LYS A 60 6.39 -14.56 -1.66
C LYS A 60 7.12 -13.72 -0.62
N LYS A 61 8.03 -14.34 0.14
CA LYS A 61 8.81 -13.65 1.18
C LYS A 61 9.54 -12.43 0.63
N ASP A 62 10.28 -12.59 -0.48
CA ASP A 62 11.06 -11.51 -1.08
C ASP A 62 10.19 -10.35 -1.58
N VAL A 63 9.00 -10.65 -2.10
CA VAL A 63 8.05 -9.61 -2.58
C VAL A 63 7.45 -8.85 -1.40
N LEU A 64 6.93 -9.57 -0.40
CA LEU A 64 6.18 -8.96 0.71
C LEU A 64 7.09 -8.19 1.68
N SER A 65 8.31 -8.68 1.93
CA SER A 65 9.27 -7.97 2.79
C SER A 65 9.97 -6.82 2.08
N SER A 66 9.77 -6.65 0.76
CA SER A 66 10.43 -5.59 0.00
C SER A 66 9.79 -4.24 0.23
N GLN A 67 10.60 -3.21 0.44
CA GLN A 67 10.15 -1.82 0.43
C GLN A 67 9.64 -1.38 -0.95
N PHE A 68 9.95 -2.11 -2.03
CA PHE A 68 9.67 -1.67 -3.39
C PHE A 68 8.18 -1.64 -3.72
N ILE A 69 7.36 -2.55 -3.17
CA ILE A 69 5.90 -2.49 -3.40
C ILE A 69 5.29 -1.18 -2.87
N TRP A 70 5.93 -0.56 -1.87
CA TRP A 70 5.50 0.69 -1.24
C TRP A 70 5.92 1.94 -2.02
N LEU A 71 6.83 1.83 -2.99
CA LEU A 71 7.28 2.96 -3.81
C LEU A 71 6.31 3.30 -4.95
N CYS A 72 5.34 2.43 -5.25
CA CYS A 72 4.34 2.71 -6.27
C CYS A 72 3.50 3.94 -5.88
N SER A 73 3.60 5.01 -6.67
CA SER A 73 2.84 6.26 -6.49
C SER A 73 1.39 6.17 -6.95
N SER A 74 0.95 5.03 -7.48
CA SER A 74 -0.40 4.83 -8.03
C SER A 74 -0.79 5.89 -9.06
N CYS A 75 0.12 6.27 -9.97
CA CYS A 75 -0.14 7.27 -11.02
C CYS A 75 -0.90 6.71 -12.24
N TYR A 76 -1.22 5.41 -12.26
CA TYR A 76 -1.97 4.70 -13.31
C TYR A 76 -1.36 4.65 -14.73
N THR A 77 -0.25 5.33 -15.02
CA THR A 77 0.37 5.34 -16.37
C THR A 77 0.68 3.95 -16.91
N CYS A 78 1.13 3.02 -16.05
CA CYS A 78 1.46 1.66 -16.45
C CYS A 78 0.24 0.79 -16.76
N GLN A 79 -0.93 1.11 -16.18
CA GLN A 79 -2.19 0.44 -16.48
C GLN A 79 -2.68 0.82 -17.89
N GLU A 80 -2.71 2.12 -18.18
CA GLU A 80 -3.17 2.65 -19.48
C GLU A 80 -2.35 2.13 -20.66
N ARG A 81 -1.08 1.79 -20.42
CA ARG A 81 -0.16 1.29 -21.43
C ARG A 81 0.01 -0.23 -21.43
N CYS A 82 -0.66 -0.96 -20.54
CA CYS A 82 -0.48 -2.40 -20.46
C CYS A 82 -1.18 -3.12 -21.63
N PRO A 83 -0.45 -3.81 -22.53
CA PRO A 83 -1.07 -4.51 -23.66
C PRO A 83 -1.84 -5.78 -23.25
N GLN A 84 -1.80 -6.15 -21.98
CA GLN A 84 -2.48 -7.32 -21.41
C GLN A 84 -3.52 -6.93 -20.35
N SER A 85 -3.80 -5.64 -20.20
CA SER A 85 -4.77 -5.10 -19.24
C SER A 85 -4.53 -5.56 -17.78
N VAL A 86 -3.26 -5.69 -17.40
CA VAL A 86 -2.87 -5.89 -16.00
C VAL A 86 -3.03 -4.56 -15.27
N LYS A 87 -3.84 -4.55 -14.22
CA LYS A 87 -4.10 -3.38 -13.38
C LYS A 87 -2.98 -3.17 -12.37
N ILE A 88 -1.83 -2.70 -12.85
CA ILE A 88 -0.58 -2.72 -12.08
C ILE A 88 -0.63 -1.90 -10.78
N PRO A 89 -1.20 -0.68 -10.73
CA PRO A 89 -1.34 0.06 -9.47
C PRO A 89 -2.16 -0.71 -8.42
N GLU A 90 -3.29 -1.28 -8.82
CA GLU A 90 -4.17 -2.06 -7.97
C GLU A 90 -3.53 -3.38 -7.57
N LEU A 91 -2.78 -4.02 -8.46
CA LEU A 91 -1.94 -5.17 -8.15
C LEU A 91 -0.88 -4.84 -7.09
N MET A 92 -0.26 -3.65 -7.14
CA MET A 92 0.64 -3.22 -6.07
C MET A 92 -0.11 -3.05 -4.74
N ASN A 93 -1.36 -2.58 -4.77
CA ASN A 93 -2.19 -2.48 -3.56
C ASN A 93 -2.60 -3.86 -3.03
N ALA A 94 -2.93 -4.82 -3.90
CA ALA A 94 -3.16 -6.21 -3.51
C ALA A 94 -1.94 -6.81 -2.80
N LEU A 95 -0.73 -6.59 -3.35
CA LEU A 95 0.52 -7.01 -2.70
C LEU A 95 0.73 -6.33 -1.34
N LYS A 96 0.46 -5.03 -1.22
CA LYS A 96 0.53 -4.30 0.06
C LYS A 96 -0.46 -4.88 1.08
N ASN A 97 -1.68 -5.21 0.68
CA ASN A 97 -2.69 -5.79 1.57
C ASN A 97 -2.23 -7.16 2.11
N ILE A 98 -1.72 -8.03 1.24
CA ILE A 98 -1.12 -9.31 1.66
C ILE A 98 0.06 -9.04 2.61
N ALA A 99 0.94 -8.10 2.27
CA ALA A 99 2.10 -7.74 3.09
C ALA A 99 1.70 -7.28 4.49
N VAL A 100 0.66 -6.44 4.62
CA VAL A 100 0.13 -5.99 5.92
C VAL A 100 -0.41 -7.16 6.73
N ARG A 101 -1.20 -8.06 6.12
CA ARG A 101 -1.72 -9.26 6.82
C ARG A 101 -0.61 -10.21 7.28
N GLU A 102 0.51 -10.23 6.57
CA GLU A 102 1.71 -11.03 6.89
C GLU A 102 2.71 -10.27 7.80
N GLY A 103 2.36 -9.07 8.28
CA GLY A 103 3.17 -8.32 9.25
C GLY A 103 4.27 -7.43 8.67
N TYR A 104 4.29 -7.20 7.36
CA TYR A 104 5.26 -6.34 6.66
C TYR A 104 4.78 -4.88 6.50
N LEU A 105 4.10 -4.32 7.50
CA LEU A 105 3.66 -2.93 7.52
C LEU A 105 4.85 -1.98 7.79
N PRO A 106 5.13 -0.98 6.94
CA PRO A 106 6.15 0.03 7.21
C PRO A 106 5.81 0.88 8.45
N SER A 107 6.82 1.26 9.23
CA SER A 107 6.65 2.09 10.43
C SER A 107 5.97 3.43 10.15
N ALA A 108 6.24 4.05 9.00
CA ALA A 108 5.58 5.30 8.59
C ALA A 108 4.06 5.13 8.42
N MET A 109 3.60 4.00 7.91
CA MET A 109 2.17 3.70 7.77
C MET A 109 1.54 3.39 9.14
N LYS A 110 2.29 2.74 10.04
CA LYS A 110 1.84 2.55 11.44
C LYS A 110 1.63 3.91 12.12
N ALA A 111 2.58 4.84 12.00
CA ALA A 111 2.43 6.19 12.56
C ALA A 111 1.19 6.92 12.00
N GLN A 112 0.88 6.75 10.72
CA GLN A 112 -0.35 7.31 10.14
C GLN A 112 -1.63 6.69 10.72
N LEU A 113 -1.64 5.38 11.01
CA LEU A 113 -2.75 4.73 11.71
C LEU A 113 -2.92 5.28 13.13
N ASP A 114 -1.82 5.51 13.85
CA ASP A 114 -1.85 6.07 15.21
C ASP A 114 -2.42 7.50 15.21
N LEU A 115 -2.07 8.33 14.21
CA LEU A 115 -2.65 9.66 14.02
C LEU A 115 -4.15 9.58 13.71
N LEU A 116 -4.58 8.67 12.83
CA LEU A 116 -5.99 8.47 12.53
C LEU A 116 -6.79 8.01 13.77
N ALA A 117 -6.23 7.11 14.56
CA ALA A 117 -6.85 6.66 15.80
C ALA A 117 -6.93 7.77 16.87
N SER A 118 -5.91 8.63 16.93
CA SER A 118 -5.81 9.69 17.94
C SER A 118 -6.66 10.91 17.59
N PHE A 119 -6.61 11.36 16.34
CA PHE A 119 -7.19 12.65 15.91
C PHE A 119 -8.36 12.51 14.91
N GLY A 120 -8.64 11.28 14.44
CA GLY A 120 -9.61 11.03 13.37
C GLY A 120 -9.13 11.48 11.98
N ARG A 121 -7.85 11.85 11.86
CA ARG A 121 -7.24 12.47 10.67
C ARG A 121 -5.73 12.28 10.70
N LEU A 122 -5.07 12.52 9.58
CA LEU A 122 -3.61 12.40 9.46
C LEU A 122 -2.85 13.60 9.99
N LEU A 123 -3.49 14.76 10.13
CA LEU A 123 -2.86 16.00 10.58
C LEU A 123 -3.63 16.52 11.79
N GLU A 124 -2.95 16.62 12.93
CA GLU A 124 -3.49 17.24 14.15
C GLU A 124 -3.98 18.66 13.87
N ILE A 125 -5.11 19.05 14.48
CA ILE A 125 -5.54 20.45 14.45
C ILE A 125 -4.94 21.12 15.68
N THR A 126 -4.00 22.02 15.47
CA THR A 126 -3.50 22.86 16.56
C THR A 126 -4.26 24.18 16.60
N ASP A 127 -4.01 24.98 17.63
CA ASP A 127 -4.57 26.32 17.74
C ASP A 127 -4.18 27.19 16.53
N PHE A 128 -3.00 26.98 15.95
CA PHE A 128 -2.51 27.73 14.80
C PHE A 128 -3.43 27.58 13.56
N GLU A 129 -3.87 26.36 13.25
CA GLU A 129 -4.82 26.15 12.15
C GLU A 129 -6.14 26.86 12.39
N ASN A 130 -6.64 26.86 13.63
CA ASN A 130 -7.91 27.47 13.99
C ASN A 130 -7.85 29.00 14.06
N GLU A 131 -6.73 29.58 14.50
CA GLU A 131 -6.46 31.02 14.42
C GLU A 131 -6.46 31.50 12.98
N LYS A 132 -5.71 30.82 12.09
CA LYS A 132 -5.69 31.16 10.66
C LYS A 132 -7.05 31.04 10.00
N ARG A 133 -7.87 30.07 10.42
CA ARG A 133 -9.24 29.92 9.94
C ARG A 133 -10.13 31.08 10.40
N LYS A 134 -9.97 31.53 11.64
CA LYS A 134 -10.67 32.70 12.18
C LYS A 134 -10.32 33.98 11.43
N ASP A 135 -9.05 34.19 11.10
CA ASP A 135 -8.61 35.34 10.28
C ASP A 135 -9.22 35.34 8.87
N LEU A 136 -9.59 34.16 8.37
CA LEU A 136 -10.27 33.95 7.09
C LEU A 136 -11.79 33.83 7.23
N ASP A 137 -12.35 34.09 8.41
CA ASP A 137 -13.79 33.97 8.74
C ASP A 137 -14.37 32.56 8.45
N LEU A 138 -13.55 31.53 8.64
CA LEU A 138 -13.92 30.12 8.47
C LEU A 138 -14.28 29.48 9.82
N PRO A 139 -15.22 28.50 9.85
CA PRO A 139 -15.59 27.82 11.08
C PRO A 139 -14.41 27.04 11.66
N LEU A 140 -14.33 27.01 12.99
CA LEU A 140 -13.32 26.23 13.72
C LEU A 140 -13.48 24.74 13.41
N LEU A 141 -12.34 24.06 13.33
CA LEU A 141 -12.32 22.61 13.23
C LEU A 141 -12.26 22.01 14.63
N GLN A 142 -13.12 21.02 14.86
CA GLN A 142 -13.10 20.18 16.05
C GLN A 142 -12.65 18.77 15.67
N GLU A 143 -12.00 18.10 16.61
CA GLU A 143 -11.61 16.71 16.46
C GLU A 143 -12.83 15.80 16.58
N LYS A 144 -12.93 14.84 15.67
CA LYS A 144 -13.99 13.83 15.64
C LYS A 144 -13.33 12.49 15.39
N THR A 145 -13.12 11.73 16.45
CA THR A 145 -12.32 10.49 16.46
C THR A 145 -13.18 9.23 16.47
N GLU A 146 -14.40 9.32 17.00
CA GLU A 146 -15.26 8.17 17.29
C GLU A 146 -15.53 7.29 16.06
N GLU A 147 -16.02 7.88 14.97
CA GLU A 147 -16.35 7.13 13.75
C GLU A 147 -15.13 6.41 13.17
N VAL A 148 -13.97 7.06 13.22
CA VAL A 148 -12.71 6.51 12.71
C VAL A 148 -12.25 5.34 13.59
N ARG A 149 -12.33 5.47 14.92
CA ARG A 149 -11.99 4.40 15.85
C ARG A 149 -12.84 3.16 15.63
N ILE A 150 -14.17 3.33 15.51
CA ILE A 150 -15.10 2.23 15.22
C ILE A 150 -14.72 1.49 13.94
N ILE A 151 -14.34 2.22 12.88
CA ILE A 151 -13.91 1.60 11.62
C ILE A 151 -12.60 0.83 11.80
N LEU A 152 -11.61 1.42 12.47
CA LEU A 152 -10.30 0.79 12.67
C LEU A 152 -10.39 -0.48 13.54
N GLU A 153 -11.22 -0.48 14.57
CA GLU A 153 -11.50 -1.66 15.40
C GLU A 153 -12.16 -2.78 14.60
N ARG A 154 -13.19 -2.45 13.81
CA ARG A 154 -13.87 -3.43 12.95
C ARG A 154 -12.95 -4.05 11.89
N LEU A 155 -11.97 -3.29 11.42
CA LEU A 155 -10.95 -3.76 10.48
C LEU A 155 -9.78 -4.49 11.18
N GLY A 156 -9.74 -4.51 12.51
CA GLY A 156 -8.64 -5.10 13.29
C GLY A 156 -7.32 -4.33 13.17
N LEU A 157 -7.35 -3.08 12.73
CA LEU A 157 -6.20 -2.20 12.52
C LEU A 157 -5.86 -1.33 13.73
N HIS A 158 -6.77 -1.25 14.71
CA HIS A 158 -6.53 -0.66 16.02
C HIS A 158 -6.89 -1.68 17.09
N ARG A 159 -5.93 -1.99 17.96
CA ARG A 159 -6.18 -2.72 19.21
C ARG A 159 -5.86 -1.73 20.31
N GLU A 160 -6.79 -1.49 21.22
CA GLU A 160 -6.45 -0.86 22.49
C GLU A 160 -5.35 -1.73 23.12
N GLU A 161 -4.14 -1.20 23.21
CA GLU A 161 -3.19 -1.71 24.17
C GLU A 161 -3.84 -1.44 25.53
N LYS A 162 -4.43 -2.48 26.14
CA LYS A 162 -4.69 -2.46 27.57
C LYS A 162 -3.37 -2.10 28.22
N SER A 163 -3.27 -0.86 28.70
CA SER A 163 -2.16 -0.37 29.52
C SER A 163 -2.14 -1.21 30.79
N ASP A 164 -1.45 -2.34 30.73
CA ASP A 164 -1.12 -3.13 31.89
C ASP A 164 0.18 -2.55 32.45
N ARG A 165 0.04 -1.43 33.16
CA ARG A 165 0.87 -0.89 34.26
C ARG A 165 0.46 0.52 34.63
#